data_AF-A0A6I2NWC4-F1
#
_entry.id   AF-A0A6I2NWC4-F1
#
_cell.length_a   1.000
_cell.length_b   1.000
_cell.length_c   1.000
_cell.angle_alpha   90.00
_cell.angle_beta   90.00
_cell.angle_gamma   90.00
#
_symmetry.space_group_name_H-M   'P 1'
#
loop_
_entity.id
_entity.type
_entity.pdbx_description
1 polymer ?
#
loop_
_entity_poly.entity_id
_entity_poly.type
_entity_poly.pdbx_seq_one_letter_code
_entity_poly.pdbx_strand_id
1 'polypeptide(L)'
;MEPAVTYSAQFPADYSAINQFQTTSAAYLASNLLKTGDATSSDGTLDFTSSGKPFTHVNSKLTLIFTVKRETSIANDAVTVAATGIRTAVSTNQTITLYRPYPGDASRKYEWCGILRAVGGSAGTSATDLTVSLTCDGVTYKATLTGCALRTGYHYTYNLTLHNDMLIPESCTIGKWTDEIMAGGNLT
;
A
#
# COMPACT_ATOMS: atom_id res chain seq x y z
N MET A 1 -22.52 -1.24 38.91
CA MET A 1 -22.43 -1.06 37.45
C MET A 1 -21.25 -1.89 37.00
N GLU A 2 -21.48 -3.03 36.36
CA GLU A 2 -20.38 -3.85 35.85
C GLU A 2 -19.70 -3.12 34.67
N PRO A 3 -18.37 -3.18 34.56
CA PRO A 3 -17.67 -2.63 33.41
C PRO A 3 -18.08 -3.39 32.14
N ALA A 4 -18.58 -2.69 31.14
CA ALA A 4 -18.87 -3.28 29.84
C ALA A 4 -17.54 -3.75 29.21
N VAL A 5 -17.42 -5.05 28.91
CA VAL A 5 -16.25 -5.59 28.23
C VAL A 5 -16.24 -5.10 26.78
N THR A 6 -15.10 -4.56 26.35
CA THR A 6 -14.86 -4.11 24.98
C THR A 6 -13.99 -5.11 24.22
N TYR A 7 -14.33 -5.35 22.96
CA TYR A 7 -13.66 -6.31 22.08
C TYR A 7 -13.19 -5.61 20.79
N SER A 8 -12.00 -5.96 20.31
CA SER A 8 -11.47 -5.47 19.03
C SER A 8 -10.81 -6.60 18.27
N ALA A 9 -10.73 -6.48 16.95
CA ALA A 9 -10.11 -7.46 16.07
C ALA A 9 -9.11 -6.79 15.11
N GLN A 10 -8.13 -7.57 14.65
CA GLN A 10 -7.17 -7.14 13.64
C GLN A 10 -6.86 -8.25 12.66
N PHE A 11 -6.46 -7.86 11.44
CA PHE A 11 -5.92 -8.75 10.43
C PHE A 11 -4.69 -8.11 9.78
N PRO A 12 -3.61 -8.86 9.51
CA PRO A 12 -3.33 -10.20 10.02
C PRO A 12 -3.24 -10.23 11.56
N ALA A 13 -3.51 -11.40 12.16
CA ALA A 13 -3.48 -11.55 13.62
C ALA A 13 -2.06 -11.30 14.20
N ASP A 14 -1.04 -11.71 13.47
CA ASP A 14 0.39 -11.64 13.80
C ASP A 14 1.12 -10.45 13.14
N TYR A 15 0.37 -9.42 12.74
CA TYR A 15 0.95 -8.23 12.12
C TYR A 15 2.01 -7.58 13.00
N SER A 16 3.22 -7.45 12.49
CA SER A 16 4.36 -6.79 13.17
C SER A 16 4.78 -5.50 12.47
N ALA A 17 4.93 -5.54 11.15
CA ALA A 17 5.33 -4.41 10.33
C ALA A 17 4.96 -4.66 8.85
N ILE A 18 5.06 -3.62 8.04
CA ILE A 18 4.96 -3.74 6.59
C ILE A 18 6.20 -4.47 6.05
N ASN A 19 5.96 -5.46 5.20
CA ASN A 19 7.03 -6.25 4.59
C ASN A 19 7.89 -5.42 3.67
N GLN A 20 9.20 -5.70 3.68
CA GLN A 20 10.14 -5.11 2.71
C GLN A 20 9.80 -5.53 1.29
N PHE A 21 9.54 -6.82 1.12
CA PHE A 21 9.31 -7.44 -0.17
C PHE A 21 7.84 -7.84 -0.23
N GLN A 22 7.04 -7.07 -0.95
CA GLN A 22 5.61 -7.35 -1.16
C GLN A 22 5.40 -8.08 -2.49
N THR A 23 6.41 -8.74 -3.03
CA THR A 23 6.41 -9.32 -4.39
C THR A 23 5.42 -10.47 -4.59
N THR A 24 4.80 -10.96 -3.51
CA THR A 24 3.77 -12.00 -3.54
C THR A 24 2.45 -11.47 -2.95
N SER A 25 1.32 -12.06 -3.36
CA SER A 25 0.01 -11.73 -2.78
C SER A 25 0.00 -11.91 -1.27
N ALA A 26 0.60 -12.98 -0.75
CA ALA A 26 0.70 -13.24 0.68
C ALA A 26 1.50 -12.14 1.43
N ALA A 27 2.65 -11.71 0.90
CA ALA A 27 3.46 -10.67 1.55
C ALA A 27 2.80 -9.28 1.47
N TYR A 28 2.09 -9.00 0.38
CA TYR A 28 1.25 -7.81 0.22
C TYR A 28 0.10 -7.80 1.24
N LEU A 29 -0.66 -8.90 1.33
CA LEU A 29 -1.76 -9.05 2.31
C LEU A 29 -1.26 -8.97 3.75
N ALA A 30 -0.12 -9.60 4.05
CA ALA A 30 0.50 -9.52 5.38
C ALA A 30 0.94 -8.10 5.77
N SER A 31 1.09 -7.20 4.80
CA SER A 31 1.40 -5.78 5.05
C SER A 31 0.15 -4.91 5.24
N ASN A 32 -1.03 -5.41 4.84
CA ASN A 32 -2.28 -4.68 4.85
C ASN A 32 -3.02 -4.83 6.21
N LEU A 33 -2.53 -4.11 7.22
CA LEU A 33 -3.16 -4.10 8.54
C LEU A 33 -4.58 -3.51 8.48
N LEU A 34 -5.54 -4.31 8.90
CA LEU A 34 -6.92 -3.94 9.15
C LEU A 34 -7.20 -3.98 10.66
N LYS A 35 -7.95 -3.00 11.17
CA LYS A 35 -8.42 -2.98 12.57
C LYS A 35 -9.88 -2.58 12.67
N THR A 36 -10.57 -3.17 13.64
CA THR A 36 -11.91 -2.75 14.04
C THR A 36 -11.83 -1.72 15.16
N GLY A 37 -12.91 -0.96 15.35
CA GLY A 37 -13.10 -0.20 16.59
C GLY A 37 -13.63 -1.09 17.73
N ASP A 38 -13.65 -0.56 18.95
CA ASP A 38 -14.09 -1.29 20.14
C ASP A 38 -15.57 -1.67 20.06
N ALA A 39 -15.92 -2.95 19.99
CA ALA A 39 -17.28 -3.46 20.05
C ALA A 39 -17.66 -3.92 21.47
N THR A 40 -18.96 -3.90 21.76
CA THR A 40 -19.54 -4.44 22.99
C THR A 40 -20.65 -5.40 22.60
N SER A 41 -20.83 -6.47 23.37
CA SER A 41 -21.92 -7.42 23.16
C SER A 41 -22.66 -7.67 24.47
N SER A 42 -23.98 -7.69 24.40
CA SER A 42 -24.87 -8.07 25.51
C SER A 42 -25.50 -9.45 25.33
N ASP A 43 -25.38 -10.04 24.14
CA ASP A 43 -25.98 -11.33 23.75
C ASP A 43 -24.92 -12.39 23.39
N GLY A 44 -23.64 -12.05 23.50
CA GLY A 44 -22.51 -12.91 23.16
C GLY A 44 -22.09 -12.87 21.68
N THR A 45 -22.82 -12.15 20.82
CA THR A 45 -22.46 -11.99 19.40
C THR A 45 -21.65 -10.73 19.18
N LEU A 46 -20.51 -10.85 18.48
CA LEU A 46 -19.68 -9.73 18.04
C LEU A 46 -19.74 -9.63 16.51
N ASP A 47 -20.17 -8.48 16.00
CA ASP A 47 -20.20 -8.20 14.57
C ASP A 47 -19.22 -7.08 14.21
N PHE A 48 -18.23 -7.44 13.39
CA PHE A 48 -17.20 -6.53 12.87
C PHE A 48 -17.34 -6.28 11.36
N THR A 49 -18.50 -6.62 10.79
CA THR A 49 -18.77 -6.59 9.35
C THR A 49 -19.99 -5.75 8.99
N SER A 50 -21.08 -5.79 9.79
CA SER A 50 -22.32 -5.08 9.47
C SER A 50 -22.40 -3.71 10.16
N SER A 51 -22.00 -2.65 9.43
CA SER A 51 -22.36 -1.23 9.64
C SER A 51 -21.95 -0.50 10.95
N GLY A 52 -21.60 -1.18 12.03
CA GLY A 52 -21.24 -0.52 13.29
C GLY A 52 -19.77 -0.11 13.39
N LYS A 53 -18.86 -1.07 13.12
CA LYS A 53 -17.41 -0.96 13.37
C LYS A 53 -16.61 -1.84 12.41
N PRO A 54 -16.67 -1.58 11.08
CA PRO A 54 -16.01 -2.43 10.10
C PRO A 54 -14.50 -2.41 10.29
N PHE A 55 -13.83 -3.45 9.77
CA PHE A 55 -12.40 -3.40 9.56
C PHE A 55 -12.03 -2.19 8.70
N THR A 56 -11.05 -1.42 9.16
CA THR A 56 -10.51 -0.26 8.46
C THR A 56 -9.04 -0.44 8.20
N HIS A 57 -8.57 -0.04 7.01
CA HIS A 57 -7.15 -0.03 6.69
C HIS A 57 -6.43 0.97 7.59
N VAL A 58 -5.37 0.52 8.26
CA VAL A 58 -4.50 1.36 9.10
C VAL A 58 -3.42 2.06 8.26
N ASN A 59 -3.06 1.45 7.13
CA ASN A 59 -2.00 1.88 6.23
C ASN A 59 -2.55 2.62 4.99
N SER A 60 -1.65 3.06 4.12
CA SER A 60 -1.96 3.65 2.80
C SER A 60 -1.62 2.67 1.69
N LYS A 61 -2.35 2.76 0.57
CA LYS A 61 -2.06 2.01 -0.66
C LYS A 61 -1.43 2.93 -1.69
N LEU A 62 -0.38 2.45 -2.34
CA LEU A 62 0.25 3.10 -3.49
C LEU A 62 0.07 2.19 -4.71
N THR A 63 -0.37 2.75 -5.83
CA THR A 63 -0.34 2.11 -7.16
C THR A 63 0.49 2.97 -8.09
N LEU A 64 1.42 2.35 -8.79
CA LEU A 64 2.26 2.96 -9.82
C LEU A 64 1.93 2.31 -11.16
N ILE A 65 1.49 3.13 -12.10
CA ILE A 65 1.16 2.73 -13.47
C ILE A 65 2.24 3.32 -14.38
N PHE A 66 2.96 2.47 -15.09
CA PHE A 66 4.04 2.91 -15.97
C PHE A 66 3.63 2.88 -17.44
N THR A 67 3.82 4.00 -18.13
CA THR A 67 3.83 4.06 -19.58
C THR A 67 5.25 3.84 -20.07
N VAL A 68 5.50 2.70 -20.72
CA VAL A 68 6.81 2.35 -21.29
C VAL A 68 6.71 2.39 -22.81
N LYS A 69 7.33 3.38 -23.44
CA LYS A 69 7.27 3.61 -24.90
C LYS A 69 8.28 2.76 -25.68
N ARG A 70 8.47 1.50 -25.28
CA ARG A 70 9.28 0.49 -25.96
C ARG A 70 8.83 -0.92 -25.57
N GLU A 71 9.09 -1.90 -26.41
CA GLU A 71 8.93 -3.31 -26.04
C GLU A 71 10.03 -3.72 -25.06
N THR A 72 9.64 -4.32 -23.94
CA THR A 72 10.54 -4.77 -22.88
C THR A 72 9.87 -5.81 -21.99
N SER A 73 10.68 -6.60 -21.29
CA SER A 73 10.23 -7.46 -20.20
C SER A 73 10.71 -6.88 -18.88
N ILE A 74 9.76 -6.61 -17.98
CA ILE A 74 10.02 -6.07 -16.65
C ILE A 74 9.76 -7.17 -15.62
N ALA A 75 10.76 -7.42 -14.76
CA ALA A 75 10.67 -8.41 -13.71
C ALA A 75 9.61 -8.04 -12.66
N ASN A 76 9.09 -9.04 -11.94
CA ASN A 76 8.02 -8.80 -10.96
C ASN A 76 8.47 -7.90 -9.79
N ASP A 77 9.75 -7.98 -9.42
CA ASP A 77 10.40 -7.25 -8.34
C ASP A 77 11.13 -5.97 -8.81
N ALA A 78 10.87 -5.54 -10.04
CA ALA A 78 11.56 -4.41 -10.67
C ALA A 78 11.29 -3.04 -10.02
N VAL A 79 10.22 -2.90 -9.24
CA VAL A 79 9.76 -1.61 -8.72
C VAL A 79 9.99 -1.54 -7.23
N THR A 80 10.73 -0.52 -6.81
CA THR A 80 10.95 -0.20 -5.39
C THR A 80 10.55 1.23 -5.08
N VAL A 81 10.13 1.45 -3.83
CA VAL A 81 9.86 2.77 -3.27
C VAL A 81 10.66 2.92 -1.99
N ALA A 82 11.34 4.06 -1.85
CA ALA A 82 12.13 4.37 -0.66
C ALA A 82 11.73 5.71 -0.06
N ALA A 83 11.57 5.73 1.26
CA ALA A 83 11.38 6.92 2.08
C ALA A 83 11.53 6.61 3.57
N THR A 84 11.62 7.65 4.39
CA THR A 84 11.77 7.52 5.84
C THR A 84 10.51 6.94 6.48
N GLY A 85 10.69 5.86 7.24
CA GLY A 85 9.64 5.28 8.08
C GLY A 85 8.42 4.71 7.33
N ILE A 86 8.53 4.41 6.04
CA ILE A 86 7.40 3.88 5.25
C ILE A 86 7.02 2.43 5.58
N ARG A 87 7.82 1.72 6.38
CA ARG A 87 7.50 0.36 6.87
C ARG A 87 7.23 0.32 8.37
N THR A 88 8.05 1.03 9.14
CA THR A 88 7.98 1.10 10.61
C THR A 88 8.17 2.55 11.06
N ALA A 89 7.77 2.89 12.29
CA ALA A 89 7.93 4.24 12.84
C ALA A 89 9.40 4.53 13.24
N VAL A 90 10.28 4.64 12.24
CA VAL A 90 11.71 4.95 12.40
C VAL A 90 12.09 6.17 11.56
N SER A 91 13.15 6.87 11.95
CA SER A 91 13.65 8.07 11.27
C SER A 91 14.64 7.78 10.14
N THR A 92 14.90 6.52 9.84
CA THR A 92 15.80 6.09 8.77
C THR A 92 15.05 5.78 7.49
N ASN A 93 15.74 5.92 6.37
CA ASN A 93 15.21 5.56 5.06
C ASN A 93 14.95 4.05 4.99
N GLN A 94 13.79 3.67 4.46
CA GLN A 94 13.39 2.27 4.27
C GLN A 94 12.93 2.08 2.83
N THR A 95 13.18 0.88 2.30
CA THR A 95 12.76 0.51 0.95
C THR A 95 11.68 -0.56 1.02
N ILE A 96 10.73 -0.50 0.07
CA ILE A 96 9.72 -1.53 -0.19
C ILE A 96 9.80 -1.92 -1.67
N THR A 97 9.89 -3.22 -1.96
CA THR A 97 9.69 -3.78 -3.30
C THR A 97 8.20 -4.08 -3.48
N LEU A 98 7.62 -3.52 -4.56
CA LEU A 98 6.17 -3.54 -4.78
C LEU A 98 5.67 -4.88 -5.33
N TYR A 99 4.38 -5.15 -5.10
CA TYR A 99 3.64 -6.26 -5.65
C TYR A 99 3.23 -5.96 -7.10
N ARG A 100 3.35 -6.96 -8.00
CA ARG A 100 2.78 -6.89 -9.36
C ARG A 100 1.51 -7.74 -9.42
N PRO A 101 0.31 -7.14 -9.31
CA PRO A 101 -0.93 -7.90 -9.21
C PRO A 101 -1.39 -8.56 -10.51
N TYR A 102 -1.02 -8.00 -11.68
CA TYR A 102 -1.54 -8.46 -12.97
C TYR A 102 -0.43 -8.79 -13.98
N PRO A 103 0.50 -9.73 -13.66
CA PRO A 103 1.62 -10.03 -14.55
C PRO A 103 1.20 -10.66 -15.89
N GLY A 104 0.01 -11.28 -15.96
CA GLY A 104 -0.54 -11.90 -17.17
C GLY A 104 -1.55 -11.06 -17.95
N ASP A 105 -1.96 -9.89 -17.42
CA ASP A 105 -2.92 -9.01 -18.10
C ASP A 105 -2.17 -7.99 -18.97
N ALA A 106 -2.29 -8.11 -20.29
CA ALA A 106 -1.60 -7.23 -21.23
C ALA A 106 -1.97 -5.74 -21.07
N SER A 107 -3.18 -5.44 -20.62
CA SER A 107 -3.66 -4.06 -20.41
C SER A 107 -3.14 -3.44 -19.12
N ARG A 108 -2.71 -4.27 -18.15
CA ARG A 108 -2.22 -3.86 -16.82
C ARG A 108 -0.81 -4.36 -16.54
N LYS A 109 -0.08 -4.76 -17.59
CA LYS A 109 1.25 -5.39 -17.48
C LYS A 109 2.27 -4.48 -16.79
N TYR A 110 2.06 -3.17 -16.79
CA TYR A 110 2.96 -2.20 -16.17
C TYR A 110 2.37 -1.53 -14.92
N GLU A 111 1.59 -2.30 -14.14
CA GLU A 111 1.02 -1.85 -12.87
C GLU A 111 1.69 -2.58 -11.69
N TRP A 112 2.14 -1.80 -10.72
CA TRP A 112 2.62 -2.27 -9.41
C TRP A 112 1.87 -1.58 -8.29
N CYS A 113 1.75 -2.24 -7.16
CA CYS A 113 1.12 -1.69 -5.98
C CYS A 113 1.83 -2.12 -4.71
N GLY A 114 1.63 -1.39 -3.63
CA GLY A 114 2.15 -1.78 -2.32
C GLY A 114 1.48 -1.02 -1.19
N ILE A 115 1.65 -1.58 0.00
CA ILE A 115 1.19 -0.99 1.25
C ILE A 115 2.33 -0.20 1.86
N LEU A 116 2.07 1.06 2.19
CA LEU A 116 3.00 1.95 2.87
C LEU A 116 2.37 2.38 4.19
N ARG A 117 3.20 2.59 5.22
CA ARG A 117 2.74 3.14 6.48
C ARG A 117 2.18 4.54 6.22
N ALA A 118 1.13 4.92 6.92
CA ALA A 118 0.67 6.30 6.91
C ALA A 118 1.78 7.23 7.46
N VAL A 119 2.25 8.17 6.65
CA VAL A 119 3.34 9.12 6.94
C VAL A 119 2.95 10.49 6.38
N GLY A 120 2.99 11.54 7.21
CA GLY A 120 2.71 12.90 6.76
C GLY A 120 1.23 13.17 6.41
N GLY A 121 0.34 12.21 6.62
CA GLY A 121 -1.09 12.33 6.33
C GLY A 121 -1.94 12.94 7.46
N SER A 122 -1.38 13.09 8.66
CA SER A 122 -2.07 13.64 9.84
C SER A 122 -1.89 15.15 9.94
N ALA A 123 -2.87 15.83 10.54
CA ALA A 123 -2.77 17.27 10.81
C ALA A 123 -1.50 17.59 11.61
N GLY A 124 -0.71 18.57 11.14
CA GLY A 124 0.55 18.98 11.77
C GLY A 124 1.77 18.09 11.46
N THR A 125 1.64 17.08 10.58
CA THR A 125 2.79 16.28 10.11
C THR A 125 3.23 16.70 8.71
N SER A 126 4.54 16.81 8.49
CA SER A 126 5.09 17.10 7.16
C SER A 126 4.89 15.93 6.22
N ALA A 127 4.51 16.23 4.98
CA ALA A 127 4.49 15.23 3.91
C ALA A 127 5.88 14.62 3.70
N THR A 128 5.93 13.39 3.16
CA THR A 128 7.18 12.71 2.82
C THR A 128 7.37 12.69 1.31
N ASP A 129 8.60 12.82 0.84
CA ASP A 129 8.91 12.51 -0.55
C ASP A 129 9.13 11.01 -0.69
N LEU A 130 8.73 10.43 -1.83
CA LEU A 130 8.95 9.03 -2.15
C LEU A 130 9.91 8.92 -3.33
N THR A 131 11.01 8.19 -3.18
CA THR A 131 11.89 7.83 -4.30
C THR A 131 11.38 6.53 -4.93
N VAL A 132 10.84 6.61 -6.14
CA VAL A 132 10.45 5.47 -6.97
C VAL A 132 11.65 5.04 -7.81
N SER A 133 11.94 3.74 -7.83
CA SER A 133 12.89 3.16 -8.78
C SER A 133 12.21 2.08 -9.61
N LEU A 134 12.40 2.13 -10.93
CA LEU A 134 11.98 1.11 -11.89
C LEU A 134 13.24 0.52 -12.55
N THR A 135 13.43 -0.78 -12.43
CA THR A 135 14.52 -1.49 -13.14
C THR A 135 13.99 -2.21 -14.37
N CYS A 136 14.51 -1.86 -15.54
CA CYS A 136 14.05 -2.35 -16.83
C CYS A 136 15.25 -2.54 -17.75
N ASP A 137 15.37 -3.70 -18.41
CA ASP A 137 16.49 -4.02 -19.30
C ASP A 137 17.89 -3.85 -18.65
N GLY A 138 17.99 -4.11 -17.34
CA GLY A 138 19.23 -3.95 -16.56
C GLY A 138 19.57 -2.52 -16.15
N VAL A 139 18.73 -1.54 -16.48
CA VAL A 139 18.90 -0.12 -16.10
C VAL A 139 17.88 0.26 -15.02
N THR A 140 18.34 0.95 -13.97
CA THR A 140 17.46 1.48 -12.91
C THR A 140 17.19 2.96 -13.14
N TYR A 141 15.94 3.29 -13.40
CA TYR A 141 15.44 4.66 -13.54
C TYR A 141 14.80 5.12 -12.24
N LYS A 142 15.00 6.39 -11.87
CA LYS A 142 14.50 6.94 -10.60
C LYS A 142 13.66 8.19 -10.82
N ALA A 143 12.63 8.34 -10.01
CA ALA A 143 11.80 9.54 -9.91
C ALA A 143 11.51 9.84 -8.45
N THR A 144 11.28 11.13 -8.14
CA THR A 144 10.82 11.56 -6.82
C THR A 144 9.37 12.01 -6.92
N LEU A 145 8.50 11.40 -6.13
CA LEU A 145 7.15 11.87 -5.89
C LEU A 145 7.21 12.82 -4.69
N THR A 146 6.98 14.11 -4.92
CA THR A 146 7.17 15.14 -3.90
C THR A 146 5.89 15.39 -3.11
N GLY A 147 6.02 15.61 -1.80
CA GLY A 147 4.91 16.04 -0.95
C GLY A 147 3.82 14.98 -0.75
N CYS A 148 4.19 13.70 -0.67
CA CYS A 148 3.24 12.62 -0.41
C CYS A 148 2.78 12.64 1.06
N ALA A 149 1.56 13.12 1.29
CA ALA A 149 0.88 13.05 2.58
C ALA A 149 0.09 11.75 2.69
N LEU A 150 0.74 10.64 3.04
CA LEU A 150 0.17 9.28 3.06
C LEU A 150 -0.80 9.11 4.25
N ARG A 151 -2.09 9.01 3.95
CA ARG A 151 -3.18 8.92 4.93
C ARG A 151 -3.67 7.49 5.09
N THR A 152 -3.99 7.13 6.34
CA THR A 152 -4.68 5.90 6.70
C THR A 152 -5.94 5.69 5.87
N GLY A 153 -6.07 4.55 5.19
CA GLY A 153 -7.24 4.21 4.39
C GLY A 153 -7.40 5.00 3.09
N TYR A 154 -6.33 5.63 2.61
CA TYR A 154 -6.29 6.29 1.29
C TYR A 154 -5.46 5.49 0.29
N HIS A 155 -5.82 5.63 -0.98
CA HIS A 155 -5.15 5.05 -2.13
C HIS A 155 -4.63 6.17 -3.03
N TYR A 156 -3.34 6.09 -3.32
CA TYR A 156 -2.59 7.00 -4.18
C TYR A 156 -2.23 6.26 -5.46
N THR A 157 -2.73 6.74 -6.60
CA THR A 157 -2.39 6.19 -7.91
C THR A 157 -1.57 7.21 -8.67
N TYR A 158 -0.34 6.83 -9.04
CA TYR A 158 0.54 7.66 -9.86
C TYR A 158 0.72 7.05 -11.24
N ASN A 159 0.62 7.90 -12.27
CA ASN A 159 1.06 7.55 -13.61
C ASN A 159 2.48 8.08 -13.81
N LEU A 160 3.38 7.23 -14.30
CA LEU A 160 4.76 7.58 -14.61
C LEU A 160 5.10 7.16 -16.04
N THR A 161 5.79 8.01 -16.79
CA THR A 161 6.29 7.66 -18.12
C THR A 161 7.79 7.44 -18.09
N LEU A 162 8.24 6.33 -18.67
CA LEU A 162 9.65 6.11 -19.00
C LEU A 162 9.90 6.64 -20.43
N HIS A 163 10.67 7.72 -20.54
CA HIS A 163 11.01 8.35 -21.82
C HIS A 163 12.47 8.82 -21.83
N ASN A 164 13.23 8.43 -22.86
CA ASN A 164 14.63 8.84 -23.08
C ASN A 164 15.48 8.78 -21.79
N ASP A 165 15.45 7.61 -21.15
CA ASP A 165 16.17 7.32 -19.90
C ASP A 165 15.76 8.12 -18.66
N MET A 166 14.63 8.82 -18.73
CA MET A 166 14.03 9.52 -17.59
C MET A 166 12.71 8.86 -17.18
N LEU A 167 12.53 8.68 -15.88
CA LEU A 167 11.25 8.31 -15.28
C LEU A 167 10.55 9.58 -14.79
N ILE A 168 9.40 9.89 -15.37
CA ILE A 168 8.72 11.18 -15.17
C ILE A 168 7.35 10.92 -14.54
N PRO A 169 7.07 11.42 -13.32
CA PRO A 169 5.72 11.42 -12.77
C PRO A 169 4.81 12.37 -13.57
N GLU A 170 3.66 11.88 -14.01
CA GLU A 170 2.73 12.65 -14.85
C GLU A 170 1.51 13.16 -14.09
N SER A 171 0.92 12.29 -13.26
CA SER A 171 -0.29 12.62 -12.52
C SER A 171 -0.42 11.80 -11.24
N CYS A 172 -1.25 12.29 -10.34
CA CYS A 172 -1.62 11.61 -9.10
C CYS A 172 -3.13 11.72 -8.90
N THR A 173 -3.76 10.59 -8.62
CA THR A 173 -5.14 10.52 -8.14
C THR A 173 -5.13 10.01 -6.71
N ILE A 174 -5.83 10.72 -5.81
CA ILE A 174 -5.93 10.36 -4.41
C ILE A 174 -7.40 10.08 -4.09
N GLY A 175 -7.68 8.87 -3.66
CA GLY A 175 -9.04 8.41 -3.33
C GLY A 175 -9.08 7.70 -1.98
N LYS A 176 -10.30 7.43 -1.51
CA LYS A 176 -10.47 6.45 -0.44
C LYS A 176 -10.03 5.08 -0.95
N TRP A 177 -9.46 4.27 -0.06
CA TRP A 177 -9.11 2.91 -0.41
C TRP A 177 -10.37 2.09 -0.70
N THR A 178 -10.42 1.52 -1.91
CA THR A 178 -11.41 0.54 -2.36
C THR A 178 -10.73 -0.81 -2.58
N ASP A 179 -11.45 -1.90 -2.34
CA ASP A 179 -10.95 -3.27 -2.51
C ASP A 179 -10.88 -3.66 -4.00
N GLU A 180 -9.98 -3.02 -4.74
CA GLU A 180 -9.80 -3.25 -6.18
C GLU A 180 -8.74 -4.32 -6.49
N ILE A 181 -7.93 -4.71 -5.50
CA ILE A 181 -6.97 -5.81 -5.64
C ILE A 181 -7.59 -7.05 -5.02
N MET A 182 -8.28 -7.81 -5.86
CA MET A 182 -8.89 -9.11 -5.57
C MET A 182 -7.80 -10.20 -5.43
N ALA A 183 -6.82 -10.00 -4.54
CA ALA A 183 -6.14 -11.13 -3.93
C ALA A 183 -7.07 -11.65 -2.83
N GLY A 184 -8.18 -12.26 -3.25
CA GLY A 184 -9.20 -12.81 -2.35
C GLY A 184 -8.60 -13.95 -1.54
N GLY A 185 -8.24 -13.66 -0.29
CA GLY A 185 -8.15 -14.67 0.75
C GLY A 185 -9.48 -14.64 1.50
N ASN A 186 -10.21 -15.75 1.49
CA ASN A 186 -11.34 -15.89 2.41
C ASN A 186 -10.81 -15.75 3.84
N LEU A 187 -11.46 -14.91 4.63
CA LEU A 187 -11.43 -15.04 6.08
C LEU A 187 -12.15 -16.35 6.40
N THR A 188 -11.40 -17.44 6.48
CA THR A 188 -11.87 -18.72 7.03
C THR A 188 -11.78 -18.70 8.54
#